data_AF-A0A957M445-F1
#
_entry.id   AF-A0A957M445-F1
#
_cell.length_a   1.000
_cell.length_b   1.000
_cell.length_c   1.000
_cell.angle_alpha   90.00
_cell.angle_beta   90.00
_cell.angle_gamma   90.00
#
_symmetry.space_group_name_H-M   'P 1'
#
loop_
_entity.id
_entity.type
_entity.pdbx_description
1 polymer ?
#
loop_
_entity_poly.entity_id
_entity_poly.type
_entity_poly.pdbx_seq_one_letter_code
_entity_poly.pdbx_strand_id
1 'polypeptide(L)'
;PLKSANAAHFMADDVPGVVVPQSVLDRMDAAGDDKEAQQEVGVAIALEIIEKLRATPGIAGMHIMAVHWEEIVPRLMEEASLPRPVSELEVQ
;
A
#
# COMPACT_ATOMS: atom_id res chain seq x y z
N PRO A 1 -2.89 0.53 0.85
CA PRO A 1 -2.46 -0.85 0.45
C PRO A 1 -3.70 -1.68 0.12
N LEU A 2 -3.58 -2.71 -0.72
CA LEU A 2 -4.70 -3.61 -1.02
C LEU A 2 -4.85 -4.61 0.14
N LYS A 3 -6.00 -4.64 0.80
CA LYS A 3 -6.22 -5.52 1.97
C LYS A 3 -6.63 -6.95 1.58
N SER A 4 -7.17 -7.13 0.38
CA SER A 4 -7.67 -8.41 -0.13
C SER A 4 -7.74 -8.42 -1.66
N ALA A 5 -7.86 -9.61 -2.24
CA ALA A 5 -8.09 -9.78 -3.68
C ALA A 5 -9.40 -9.12 -4.12
N ASN A 6 -10.48 -9.30 -3.35
CA ASN A 6 -11.76 -8.62 -3.62
C ASN A 6 -11.63 -7.09 -3.60
N ALA A 7 -10.80 -6.51 -2.72
CA ALA A 7 -10.56 -5.08 -2.73
C ALA A 7 -9.81 -4.63 -3.99
N ALA A 8 -8.91 -5.46 -4.53
CA ALA A 8 -8.21 -5.19 -5.78
C ALA A 8 -9.16 -5.21 -6.99
N HIS A 9 -10.04 -6.21 -7.07
CA HIS A 9 -11.06 -6.30 -8.12
C HIS A 9 -12.07 -5.15 -8.03
N PHE A 10 -12.56 -4.80 -6.83
CA PHE A 10 -13.42 -3.63 -6.64
C PHE A 10 -12.76 -2.34 -7.17
N MET A 11 -11.48 -2.13 -6.89
CA MET A 11 -10.74 -0.98 -7.40
C MET A 11 -10.61 -0.98 -8.93
N ALA A 12 -10.55 -2.16 -9.57
CA ALA A 12 -10.43 -2.30 -11.01
C ALA A 12 -11.77 -2.13 -11.74
N ASP A 13 -12.85 -2.71 -11.18
CA ASP A 13 -14.12 -2.88 -11.87
C ASP A 13 -15.13 -1.78 -11.52
N ASP A 14 -15.12 -1.31 -10.27
CA ASP A 14 -16.18 -0.46 -9.72
C ASP A 14 -15.78 1.00 -9.50
N VAL A 15 -14.48 1.32 -9.48
CA VAL A 15 -13.99 2.68 -9.20
C VAL A 15 -13.69 3.44 -10.50
N PRO A 16 -14.49 4.45 -10.89
CA PRO A 16 -14.31 5.14 -12.16
C PRO A 16 -12.96 5.85 -12.26
N GLY A 17 -12.24 5.60 -13.35
CA GLY A 17 -10.96 6.23 -13.64
C GLY A 17 -9.75 5.60 -12.93
N VAL A 18 -9.96 4.53 -12.15
CA VAL A 18 -8.86 3.72 -11.62
C VAL A 18 -8.55 2.60 -12.61
N VAL A 19 -7.25 2.35 -12.83
CA VAL A 19 -6.77 1.22 -13.62
C VAL A 19 -5.82 0.41 -12.74
N VAL A 20 -6.21 -0.83 -12.45
CA VAL A 20 -5.34 -1.79 -11.77
C VAL A 20 -4.70 -2.69 -12.82
N PRO A 21 -3.37 -2.76 -12.92
CA PRO A 21 -2.71 -3.66 -13.87
C PRO A 21 -3.11 -5.12 -13.62
N GLN A 22 -3.34 -5.91 -14.68
CA GLN A 22 -3.72 -7.33 -14.56
C GLN A 22 -2.73 -8.12 -13.69
N SER A 23 -1.43 -7.83 -13.80
CA SER A 23 -0.40 -8.49 -12.99
C SER A 23 -0.54 -8.25 -11.48
N VAL A 24 -1.19 -7.16 -11.06
CA VAL A 24 -1.50 -6.89 -9.65
C VAL A 24 -2.68 -7.75 -9.21
N LEU A 25 -3.73 -7.86 -10.04
CA LEU A 25 -4.88 -8.73 -9.77
C LEU A 25 -4.43 -10.19 -9.67
N ASP A 26 -3.66 -10.68 -10.65
CA ASP A 26 -3.15 -12.05 -10.67
C ASP A 26 -2.32 -12.38 -9.42
N ARG A 27 -1.51 -11.43 -8.94
CA ARG A 27 -0.73 -11.60 -7.69
C ARG A 27 -1.63 -11.70 -6.47
N MET A 28 -2.66 -10.88 -6.40
CA MET A 28 -3.61 -10.91 -5.28
C MET A 28 -4.44 -12.21 -5.30
N ASP A 29 -4.87 -12.67 -6.47
CA ASP A 29 -5.63 -13.91 -6.64
C ASP A 29 -4.77 -15.15 -6.32
N ALA A 30 -3.49 -15.11 -6.66
CA ALA A 30 -2.54 -16.19 -6.37
C ALA A 30 -2.32 -16.41 -4.85
N ALA A 31 -2.69 -15.45 -3.99
CA ALA A 31 -2.66 -15.62 -2.54
C ALA A 31 -3.77 -16.55 -2.01
N GLY A 32 -4.73 -16.94 -2.86
CA GLY A 32 -5.85 -17.80 -2.48
C GLY A 32 -6.78 -17.11 -1.47
N ASP A 33 -7.53 -17.90 -0.69
CA ASP A 33 -8.53 -17.39 0.26
C ASP A 33 -7.95 -17.05 1.65
N ASP A 34 -6.65 -17.26 1.87
CA ASP A 34 -6.03 -16.96 3.15
C ASP A 34 -5.87 -15.44 3.34
N LYS A 35 -6.51 -14.93 4.39
CA LYS A 35 -6.57 -13.49 4.66
C LYS A 35 -5.19 -12.90 4.92
N GLU A 36 -4.35 -13.59 5.68
CA GLU A 36 -3.02 -13.08 6.04
C GLU A 36 -2.12 -13.06 4.80
N ALA A 37 -2.14 -14.13 4.00
CA ALA A 37 -1.42 -14.19 2.73
C ALA A 37 -1.81 -13.05 1.76
N GLN A 38 -3.11 -12.78 1.60
CA GLN A 38 -3.57 -11.65 0.77
C GLN A 38 -3.05 -10.31 1.30
N GLN A 39 -3.09 -10.11 2.61
CA GLN A 39 -2.58 -8.88 3.24
C GLN A 39 -1.07 -8.71 3.01
N GLU A 40 -0.28 -9.78 3.14
CA GLU A 40 1.16 -9.76 2.88
C GLU A 40 1.46 -9.41 1.42
N VAL A 41 0.74 -9.99 0.45
CA VAL A 41 0.89 -9.63 -0.97
C VAL A 41 0.55 -8.15 -1.20
N GLY A 42 -0.52 -7.65 -0.59
CA GLY A 42 -0.92 -6.25 -0.66
C GLY A 42 0.09 -5.28 -0.04
N VAL A 43 0.76 -5.68 1.05
CA VAL A 43 1.88 -4.94 1.65
C VAL A 43 3.07 -4.92 0.71
N ALA A 44 3.47 -6.07 0.16
CA ALA A 44 4.59 -6.16 -0.78
C ALA A 44 4.37 -5.25 -2.01
N ILE A 45 3.19 -5.28 -2.62
CA ILE A 45 2.83 -4.39 -3.73
C ILE A 45 2.93 -2.92 -3.32
N ALA A 46 2.44 -2.56 -2.13
CA ALA A 46 2.52 -1.18 -1.64
C ALA A 46 3.97 -0.73 -1.46
N LEU A 47 4.84 -1.57 -0.87
CA LEU A 47 6.26 -1.27 -0.69
C LEU A 47 7.00 -1.09 -2.02
N GLU A 48 6.74 -1.95 -3.00
CA GLU A 48 7.29 -1.82 -4.36
C GLU A 48 6.87 -0.51 -5.04
N ILE A 49 5.62 -0.08 -4.83
CA ILE A 49 5.12 1.20 -5.34
C ILE A 49 5.82 2.36 -4.63
N ILE A 50 5.94 2.31 -3.30
CA ILE A 50 6.62 3.34 -2.50
C ILE A 50 8.07 3.50 -2.98
N GLU A 51 8.79 2.41 -3.18
CA GLU A 51 10.17 2.44 -3.67
C GLU A 51 10.27 3.13 -5.04
N LYS A 52 9.40 2.76 -5.99
CA LYS A 52 9.35 3.38 -7.32
C LYS A 52 9.04 4.87 -7.26
N LEU A 53 8.07 5.28 -6.43
CA LEU A 53 7.69 6.68 -6.26
C LEU A 53 8.84 7.50 -5.66
N ARG A 54 9.55 6.95 -4.66
CA ARG A 54 10.73 7.60 -4.07
C ARG A 54 11.86 7.81 -5.08
N ALA A 55 12.03 6.88 -6.01
CA ALA A 55 13.03 6.98 -7.07
C ALA A 55 12.61 7.90 -8.24
N THR A 56 11.37 8.37 -8.26
CA THR A 56 10.82 9.18 -9.37
C THR A 56 11.08 10.67 -9.15
N PRO A 57 11.84 11.36 -10.03
CA PRO A 57 12.10 12.79 -9.91
C PRO A 57 10.81 13.61 -9.97
N GLY A 58 10.70 14.62 -9.10
CA GLY A 58 9.56 15.52 -9.03
C GLY A 58 8.44 15.10 -8.08
N ILE A 59 8.52 13.91 -7.46
CA ILE A 59 7.58 13.49 -6.40
C ILE A 59 8.12 13.97 -5.05
N ALA A 60 7.37 14.86 -4.38
CA ALA A 60 7.74 15.42 -3.08
C ALA A 60 7.19 14.63 -1.88
N GLY A 61 6.24 13.72 -2.11
CA GLY A 61 5.58 12.96 -1.05
C GLY A 61 4.46 12.08 -1.59
N MET A 62 3.83 11.34 -0.68
CA MET A 62 2.76 10.40 -0.99
C MET A 62 1.69 10.46 0.10
N HIS A 63 0.44 10.20 -0.25
CA HIS A 63 -0.64 10.01 0.70
C HIS A 63 -0.95 8.52 0.82
N ILE A 64 -0.81 7.95 2.02
CA ILE A 64 -1.16 6.55 2.30
C ILE A 64 -2.62 6.50 2.75
N MET A 65 -3.50 6.00 1.89
CA MET A 65 -4.89 5.68 2.25
C MET A 65 -4.97 4.26 2.83
N ALA A 66 -5.27 4.16 4.11
CA ALA A 66 -5.32 2.89 4.84
C ALA A 66 -6.70 2.24 4.90
N VAL A 67 -7.79 2.98 4.61
CA VAL A 67 -9.21 2.53 4.54
C VAL A 67 -9.53 1.31 5.42
N HIS A 68 -9.86 1.55 6.69
CA HIS A 68 -10.21 0.49 7.67
C HIS A 68 -9.07 -0.52 7.91
N TRP A 69 -7.82 -0.12 7.68
CA TRP A 69 -6.61 -0.88 7.94
C TRP A 69 -5.50 0.02 8.47
N GLU A 70 -5.85 0.97 9.32
CA GLU A 70 -4.96 2.02 9.83
C GLU A 70 -3.73 1.45 10.56
N GLU A 71 -3.86 0.27 11.18
CA GLU A 71 -2.78 -0.42 11.87
C GLU A 71 -1.63 -0.86 10.96
N ILE A 72 -1.82 -0.87 9.63
CA ILE A 72 -0.75 -1.23 8.69
C ILE A 72 0.25 -0.09 8.45
N VAL A 73 -0.15 1.15 8.75
CA VAL A 73 0.64 2.34 8.41
C VAL A 73 2.03 2.33 9.07
N PRO A 74 2.18 2.05 10.39
CA PRO A 74 3.49 2.00 11.02
C PRO A 74 4.44 1.00 10.35
N ARG A 75 3.94 -0.19 9.99
CA ARG A 75 4.71 -1.23 9.31
C ARG A 75 5.19 -0.76 7.93
N LEU A 76 4.30 -0.18 7.12
CA LEU A 76 4.69 0.36 5.81
C LEU A 76 5.74 1.46 5.94
N MET A 77 5.61 2.34 6.93
CA MET A 77 6.59 3.39 7.16
C MET A 77 7.97 2.83 7.54
N GLU A 78 8.00 1.83 8.41
CA GLU A 78 9.23 1.17 8.86
C GLU A 78 9.92 0.40 7.73
N GLU A 79 9.19 -0.49 7.05
CA GLU A 79 9.74 -1.32 5.98
C GLU A 79 10.16 -0.49 4.76
N ALA A 80 9.46 0.60 4.45
CA ALA A 80 9.86 1.51 3.38
C ALA A 80 10.93 2.55 3.80
N SER A 81 11.39 2.51 5.06
CA SER A 81 12.35 3.47 5.63
C SER A 81 11.91 4.93 5.43
N LEU A 82 10.62 5.21 5.64
CA LEU A 82 10.07 6.56 5.53
C LEU A 82 10.34 7.36 6.82
N PRO A 83 10.59 8.68 6.71
CA PRO A 83 10.79 9.52 7.87
C PRO A 83 9.53 9.54 8.75
N ARG A 84 9.70 9.37 10.06
CA ARG A 84 8.62 9.58 11.03
C ARG A 84 8.49 11.08 11.31
N PRO A 85 7.26 11.61 11.49
CA PRO A 85 7.09 12.96 11.98
C PRO A 85 7.77 13.07 13.34
N VAL A 86 8.74 13.99 13.46
CA VAL A 86 9.33 14.35 14.75
C VAL A 86 8.31 15.22 15.45
N SER A 87 7.81 14.80 16.62
CA SER A 87 6.98 15.69 17.43
C SER A 87 7.89 16.69 18.15
N GLU A 88 7.58 17.98 18.08
CA GLU A 88 8.30 19.06 18.80
C GLU A 88 8.31 18.90 20.34
N LEU A 89 7.61 17.91 20.88
CA LEU A 89 7.54 17.62 22.31
C LEU A 89 8.74 16.83 22.86
N GLU A 90 9.66 16.37 22.02
CA GLU A 90 10.90 15.68 22.46
C GLU A 90 12.10 16.62 22.62
N VAL A 91 11.90 17.92 22.40
CA VAL A 91 12.90 18.98 22.66
C VAL A 91 12.44 19.83 23.85
N GLN A 92 12.34 19.22 25.03
CA GLN A 92 12.30 19.91 26.33
C GLN A 92 12.92 19.04 27.42
#